data_AF-A0A9W8GY86-F1
#
_entry.id   AF-A0A9W8GY86-F1
#
_cell.length_a   1.000
_cell.length_b   1.000
_cell.length_c   1.000
_cell.angle_alpha   90.00
_cell.angle_beta   90.00
_cell.angle_gamma   90.00
#
_symmetry.space_group_name_H-M   'P 1'
#
loop_
_entity.id
_entity.type
_entity.pdbx_description
1 polymer ?
#
loop_
_entity_poly.entity_id
_entity_poly.type
_entity_poly.pdbx_seq_one_letter_code
_entity_poly.pdbx_strand_id
1 'polypeptide(L)'
;MKVANYLSLVTTGLSLLVATAMGETSVPAAGQQLVKRLATTAITGQKGAILFANGKPTSCEVALVSNLIGYVAANCLSYSADGSVDMSQNYQVMLSDGTTTSLGMFGVHSATAHFKYDPTSFANNVALLKFNAGGTRQWKNYIGANRADWSSKFYVSRGVANTGGSAMPAWQPAQAVVEAGDVTSQCANASPLFASNMNDLLCTTQVITTSSSCALPYSTVYGVRDPNLAVAGLYSHSVIIGDSLCKYTQIYNYYTLLSSYLEWGGNVAKSTIYLFVADSNYVNNNNPNFSMAVPNGKPSGLVVGGDLSGNTPKPTLTPTPTSSSTTSSPTSSSTTTSTTSSSTSPSSSPTGTTNSGQNTEKKGINIGIILLIVGLVLLIIAIVAYLLYRRYKKRKEQNQRNFMDMNDDAGVGEQDFNRNSRGSNMVANNGQGHLNVPMNMPYERKGYGY
;
A
#
# COMPACT_ATOMS: atom_id res chain seq x y z
N MET A 1 -39.48 43.06 15.74
CA MET A 1 -38.24 43.12 14.94
C MET A 1 -36.94 42.90 15.73
N LYS A 2 -36.82 43.20 17.03
CA LYS A 2 -35.56 42.97 17.79
C LYS A 2 -35.25 41.49 18.17
N VAL A 3 -36.24 40.60 18.14
CA VAL A 3 -36.06 39.18 18.51
C VAL A 3 -35.47 38.33 17.37
N ALA A 4 -35.71 38.71 16.11
CA ALA A 4 -35.19 37.98 14.95
C ALA A 4 -33.66 38.10 14.79
N ASN A 5 -33.08 39.24 15.19
CA ASN A 5 -31.63 39.44 15.12
C ASN A 5 -30.85 38.65 16.19
N TYR A 6 -31.49 38.32 17.32
CA TYR A 6 -30.86 37.49 18.35
C TYR A 6 -30.81 36.01 17.95
N LEU A 7 -31.83 35.50 17.27
CA LEU A 7 -31.84 34.11 16.81
C LEU A 7 -30.77 33.84 15.75
N SER A 8 -30.52 34.81 14.86
CA SER A 8 -29.49 34.69 13.80
C SER A 8 -28.06 34.72 14.34
N LEU A 9 -27.81 35.42 15.46
CA LEU A 9 -26.49 35.42 16.10
C LEU A 9 -26.23 34.12 16.88
N VAL A 10 -27.27 33.54 17.48
CA VAL A 10 -27.13 32.26 18.21
C VAL A 10 -26.91 31.09 17.24
N THR A 11 -27.58 31.05 16.08
CA THR A 11 -27.36 29.99 15.09
C THR A 11 -26.00 30.07 14.40
N THR A 12 -25.50 31.27 14.09
CA THR A 12 -24.13 31.43 13.54
C THR A 12 -23.06 31.16 14.60
N GLY A 13 -23.27 31.60 15.86
CA GLY A 13 -22.37 31.28 16.97
C GLY A 13 -22.31 29.79 17.30
N LEU A 14 -23.45 29.08 17.27
CA LEU A 14 -23.50 27.64 17.52
C LEU A 14 -22.86 26.84 16.36
N SER A 15 -23.00 27.31 15.12
CA SER A 15 -22.33 26.70 13.96
C SER A 15 -20.81 26.88 14.01
N LEU A 16 -20.34 28.04 14.48
CA LEU A 16 -18.91 28.30 14.65
C LEU A 16 -18.31 27.50 15.83
N LEU A 17 -19.07 27.32 16.92
CA LEU A 17 -18.65 26.49 18.07
C LEU A 17 -18.65 24.99 17.74
N VAL A 18 -19.57 24.50 16.91
CA VAL A 18 -19.56 23.10 16.45
C VAL A 18 -18.41 22.86 15.48
N ALA A 19 -18.07 23.83 14.62
CA ALA A 19 -16.90 23.73 13.73
C ALA A 19 -15.56 23.77 14.49
N THR A 20 -15.47 24.50 15.62
CA THR A 20 -14.26 24.50 16.48
C THR A 20 -14.20 23.31 17.44
N ALA A 21 -15.33 22.72 17.81
CA ALA A 21 -15.37 21.46 18.58
C ALA A 21 -15.08 20.21 17.73
N MET A 22 -15.14 20.33 16.39
CA MET A 22 -14.57 19.37 15.44
C MET A 22 -13.19 19.82 14.94
N GLY A 23 -12.49 20.68 15.70
CA GLY A 23 -11.04 20.78 15.57
C GLY A 23 -10.52 19.35 15.63
N GLU A 24 -10.05 18.88 14.47
CA GLU A 24 -9.28 17.65 14.35
C GLU A 24 -8.16 17.79 15.35
N THR A 25 -8.39 17.26 16.54
CA THR A 25 -7.33 16.96 17.46
C THR A 25 -6.52 15.96 16.66
N SER A 26 -5.43 16.44 16.08
CA SER A 26 -4.38 15.60 15.54
C SER A 26 -4.04 14.67 16.68
N VAL A 27 -4.64 13.47 16.66
CA VAL A 27 -4.50 12.51 17.73
C VAL A 27 -3.01 12.25 17.76
N PRO A 28 -2.28 12.69 18.81
CA PRO A 28 -0.85 12.44 18.87
C PRO A 28 -0.71 10.94 18.74
N ALA A 29 0.09 10.50 17.75
CA ALA A 29 0.23 9.09 17.39
C ALA A 29 0.52 8.29 18.66
N ALA A 30 -0.53 7.68 19.22
CA ALA A 30 -0.43 6.95 20.47
C ALA A 30 0.62 5.86 20.27
N GLY A 31 1.62 5.83 21.16
CA GLY A 31 2.84 5.02 21.04
C GLY A 31 2.60 3.69 20.35
N GLN A 32 3.05 3.59 19.10
CA GLN A 32 2.81 2.44 18.26
C GLN A 32 3.77 1.32 18.66
N GLN A 33 3.23 0.16 19.04
CA GLN A 33 4.04 -1.01 19.34
C GLN A 33 4.67 -1.55 18.06
N LEU A 34 5.98 -1.37 17.95
CA LEU A 34 6.82 -1.88 16.88
C LEU A 34 6.78 -3.42 16.86
N VAL A 35 6.72 -4.02 15.68
CA VAL A 35 6.89 -5.47 15.52
C VAL A 35 8.39 -5.79 15.53
N LYS A 36 8.87 -6.36 16.64
CA LYS A 36 10.26 -6.81 16.82
C LYS A 36 10.66 -7.84 15.74
N ARG A 37 11.90 -7.80 15.22
CA ARG A 37 12.46 -8.82 14.28
C ARG A 37 12.11 -10.19 14.80
N LEU A 38 11.70 -10.99 13.84
CA LEU A 38 12.23 -12.32 13.67
C LEU A 38 13.41 -12.15 12.68
N ALA A 39 14.57 -12.78 12.88
CA ALA A 39 15.86 -12.57 12.18
C ALA A 39 15.80 -12.48 10.62
N THR A 40 16.90 -12.19 9.91
CA THR A 40 16.94 -12.09 8.43
C THR A 40 16.36 -13.29 7.66
N THR A 41 16.38 -14.49 8.24
CA THR A 41 15.68 -15.69 7.73
C THR A 41 14.15 -15.59 7.82
N ALA A 42 13.60 -14.56 8.45
CA ALA A 42 12.21 -14.47 8.90
C ALA A 42 11.33 -13.50 8.11
N ILE A 43 11.73 -13.12 6.88
CA ILE A 43 10.71 -12.70 5.91
C ILE A 43 9.65 -13.82 5.71
N THR A 44 10.07 -15.08 5.94
CA THR A 44 9.25 -16.30 6.07
C THR A 44 8.31 -16.32 7.29
N GLY A 45 8.25 -15.25 8.07
CA GLY A 45 7.24 -15.04 9.13
C GLY A 45 6.41 -13.78 8.91
N GLN A 46 6.68 -13.01 7.86
CA GLN A 46 5.94 -11.78 7.55
C GLN A 46 4.78 -12.09 6.62
N LYS A 47 3.57 -11.70 7.03
CA LYS A 47 2.36 -11.87 6.24
C LYS A 47 2.56 -11.23 4.87
N GLY A 48 2.31 -12.03 3.85
CA GLY A 48 2.37 -11.62 2.46
C GLY A 48 1.03 -11.82 1.79
N ALA A 49 0.87 -11.20 0.63
CA ALA A 49 -0.33 -11.36 -0.16
C ALA A 49 -0.04 -11.23 -1.65
N ILE A 50 -0.71 -12.04 -2.46
CA ILE A 50 -0.60 -11.99 -3.92
C ILE A 50 -1.98 -11.64 -4.47
N LEU A 51 -1.99 -10.71 -5.43
CA LEU A 51 -3.19 -10.40 -6.19
C LEU A 51 -3.46 -11.52 -7.19
N PHE A 52 -4.71 -11.96 -7.22
CA PHE A 52 -5.27 -12.84 -8.24
C PHE A 52 -6.24 -12.03 -9.09
N ALA A 53 -6.23 -12.30 -10.39
CA ALA A 53 -7.18 -11.76 -11.34
C ALA A 53 -7.79 -12.91 -12.14
N ASN A 54 -9.12 -13.01 -12.12
CA ASN A 54 -9.88 -14.05 -12.83
C ASN A 54 -9.40 -15.47 -12.49
N GLY A 55 -9.16 -15.72 -11.20
CA GLY A 55 -8.71 -17.02 -10.69
C GLY A 55 -7.25 -17.38 -11.01
N LYS A 56 -6.47 -16.47 -11.61
CA LYS A 56 -5.04 -16.68 -11.89
C LYS A 56 -4.20 -15.78 -10.97
N PRO A 57 -3.09 -16.28 -10.40
CA PRO A 57 -2.17 -15.41 -9.68
C PRO A 57 -1.47 -14.46 -10.65
N THR A 58 -1.19 -13.26 -10.16
CA THR A 58 -0.37 -12.26 -10.84
C THR A 58 1.03 -12.22 -10.19
N SER A 59 1.99 -11.53 -10.79
CA SER A 59 3.26 -11.19 -10.14
C SER A 59 3.13 -10.04 -9.12
N CYS A 60 1.94 -9.48 -8.96
CA CYS A 60 1.68 -8.31 -8.15
C CYS A 60 1.44 -8.70 -6.68
N GLU A 61 2.42 -8.40 -5.84
CA GLU A 61 2.27 -8.54 -4.40
C GLU A 61 1.44 -7.38 -3.83
N VAL A 62 0.65 -7.68 -2.80
CA VAL A 62 -0.16 -6.71 -2.07
C VAL A 62 0.54 -6.39 -0.75
N ALA A 63 0.94 -5.13 -0.57
CA ALA A 63 1.46 -4.63 0.69
C ALA A 63 0.32 -4.49 1.70
N LEU A 64 0.14 -5.54 2.51
CA LEU A 64 -0.92 -5.63 3.50
C LEU A 64 -0.77 -4.54 4.56
N VAL A 65 -1.85 -3.79 4.80
CA VAL A 65 -1.94 -2.79 5.88
C VAL A 65 -2.75 -3.35 7.05
N SER A 66 -3.81 -4.09 6.77
CA SER A 66 -4.64 -4.78 7.77
C SER A 66 -5.34 -5.98 7.16
N ASN A 67 -6.15 -6.67 7.95
CA ASN A 67 -7.03 -7.73 7.47
C ASN A 67 -8.17 -7.24 6.54
N LEU A 68 -8.26 -5.93 6.29
CA LEU A 68 -9.31 -5.30 5.48
C LEU A 68 -8.78 -4.54 4.25
N ILE A 69 -7.50 -4.16 4.25
CA ILE A 69 -6.93 -3.30 3.21
C ILE A 69 -5.47 -3.64 2.93
N GLY A 70 -5.06 -3.40 1.69
CA GLY A 70 -3.66 -3.48 1.26
C GLY A 70 -3.41 -2.61 0.03
N TYR A 71 -2.16 -2.19 -0.15
CA TYR A 71 -1.75 -1.47 -1.35
C TYR A 71 -1.27 -2.44 -2.43
N VAL A 72 -1.49 -2.09 -3.69
CA VAL A 72 -0.94 -2.78 -4.87
C VAL A 72 -0.51 -1.75 -5.90
N ALA A 73 0.37 -2.12 -6.84
CA ALA A 73 0.69 -1.23 -7.95
C ALA A 73 -0.54 -1.03 -8.84
N ALA A 74 -0.80 0.19 -9.28
CA ALA A 74 -1.99 0.55 -10.06
C ALA A 74 -2.02 -0.18 -11.42
N ASN A 75 -0.86 -0.30 -12.07
CA ASN A 75 -0.67 -1.04 -13.32
C ASN A 75 -0.93 -2.56 -13.22
N CYS A 76 -1.17 -3.11 -12.02
CA CYS A 76 -1.64 -4.49 -11.84
C CYS A 76 -3.15 -4.65 -12.03
N LEU A 77 -3.88 -3.54 -12.16
CA LEU A 77 -5.33 -3.51 -12.30
C LEU A 77 -5.71 -3.20 -13.75
N SER A 78 -6.92 -3.62 -14.11
CA SER A 78 -7.58 -3.25 -15.35
C SER A 78 -8.46 -2.04 -15.11
N TYR A 79 -8.66 -1.26 -16.16
CA TYR A 79 -9.36 0.00 -16.09
C TYR A 79 -10.47 0.05 -17.13
N SER A 80 -11.60 0.60 -16.70
CA SER A 80 -12.72 0.93 -17.56
C SER A 80 -12.39 2.16 -18.42
N ALA A 81 -13.23 2.44 -19.43
CA ALA A 81 -13.04 3.58 -20.32
C ALA A 81 -13.09 4.95 -19.59
N ASP A 82 -13.72 5.01 -18.42
CA ASP A 82 -13.79 6.21 -17.56
C ASP A 82 -12.54 6.39 -16.65
N GLY A 83 -11.56 5.49 -16.75
CA GLY A 83 -10.35 5.50 -15.93
C GLY A 83 -10.55 4.94 -14.52
N SER A 84 -11.74 4.46 -14.16
CA SER A 84 -11.96 3.73 -12.92
C SER A 84 -11.41 2.30 -13.01
N VAL A 85 -11.12 1.68 -11.87
CA VAL A 85 -10.70 0.28 -11.84
C VAL A 85 -11.88 -0.60 -12.27
N ASP A 86 -11.64 -1.47 -13.26
CA ASP A 86 -12.63 -2.40 -13.78
C ASP A 86 -12.88 -3.54 -12.78
N MET A 87 -13.87 -3.33 -11.90
CA MET A 87 -14.30 -4.33 -10.92
C MET A 87 -15.13 -5.49 -11.54
N SER A 88 -15.34 -5.52 -12.86
CA SER A 88 -15.89 -6.72 -13.53
C SER A 88 -14.87 -7.86 -13.58
N GLN A 89 -13.58 -7.53 -13.48
CA GLN A 89 -12.53 -8.51 -13.24
C GLN A 89 -12.69 -9.11 -11.83
N ASN A 90 -12.64 -10.43 -11.72
CA ASN A 90 -12.70 -11.09 -10.42
C ASN A 90 -11.35 -10.99 -9.71
N TYR A 91 -11.16 -9.90 -8.97
CA TYR A 91 -9.98 -9.68 -8.14
C TYR A 91 -10.10 -10.39 -6.79
N GLN A 92 -9.05 -11.13 -6.43
CA GLN A 92 -8.94 -11.79 -5.14
C GLN A 92 -7.55 -11.55 -4.55
N VAL A 93 -7.44 -11.57 -3.23
CA VAL A 93 -6.16 -11.52 -2.52
C VAL A 93 -5.98 -12.84 -1.82
N MET A 94 -4.93 -13.57 -2.19
CA MET A 94 -4.49 -14.74 -1.43
C MET A 94 -3.57 -14.25 -0.31
N LEU A 95 -3.84 -14.66 0.93
CA LEU A 95 -3.03 -14.28 2.09
C LEU A 95 -2.13 -15.44 2.53
N SER A 96 -0.90 -15.12 2.91
CA SER A 96 0.02 -15.99 3.64
C SER A 96 0.12 -15.50 5.08
N ASP A 97 0.23 -16.43 6.03
CA ASP A 97 0.52 -16.07 7.42
C ASP A 97 1.98 -15.65 7.66
N GLY A 98 2.81 -15.73 6.62
CA GLY A 98 4.24 -15.54 6.59
C GLY A 98 4.97 -16.81 6.17
N THR A 99 4.40 -17.97 6.49
CA THR A 99 4.91 -19.29 6.14
C THR A 99 4.38 -19.73 4.76
N THR A 100 4.54 -21.02 4.44
CA THR A 100 3.92 -21.66 3.26
C THR A 100 2.41 -21.91 3.44
N THR A 101 1.83 -21.57 4.59
CA THR A 101 0.42 -21.79 4.87
C THR A 101 -0.44 -20.66 4.30
N SER A 102 -1.45 -21.04 3.50
CA SER A 102 -2.46 -20.10 3.04
C SER A 102 -3.44 -19.77 4.17
N LEU A 103 -3.68 -18.49 4.41
CA LEU A 103 -4.78 -18.02 5.27
C LEU A 103 -6.12 -17.99 4.53
N GLY A 104 -6.11 -18.16 3.21
CA GLY A 104 -7.30 -18.15 2.36
C GLY A 104 -7.17 -17.20 1.16
N MET A 105 -8.18 -17.27 0.29
CA MET A 105 -8.38 -16.33 -0.80
C MET A 105 -9.61 -15.48 -0.51
N PHE A 106 -9.48 -14.16 -0.63
CA PHE A 106 -10.52 -13.21 -0.25
C PHE A 106 -10.86 -12.31 -1.43
N GLY A 107 -12.15 -12.18 -1.74
CA GLY A 107 -12.61 -11.30 -2.81
C GLY A 107 -12.30 -9.83 -2.49
N VAL A 108 -11.77 -9.12 -3.49
CA VAL A 108 -11.64 -7.66 -3.45
C VAL A 108 -13.00 -7.06 -3.81
N HIS A 109 -13.63 -6.38 -2.86
CA HIS A 109 -14.95 -5.77 -3.08
C HIS A 109 -14.84 -4.30 -3.52
N SER A 110 -13.66 -3.68 -3.41
CA SER A 110 -13.40 -2.34 -3.92
C SER A 110 -11.90 -2.16 -4.16
N ALA A 111 -11.56 -1.55 -5.29
CA ALA A 111 -10.20 -1.11 -5.59
C ALA A 111 -10.22 0.35 -6.03
N THR A 112 -9.22 1.13 -5.63
CA THR A 112 -9.13 2.55 -5.97
C THR A 112 -7.69 2.89 -6.31
N ALA A 113 -7.43 3.19 -7.58
CA ALA A 113 -6.15 3.72 -8.02
C ALA A 113 -5.97 5.17 -7.56
N HIS A 114 -4.72 5.60 -7.39
CA HIS A 114 -4.42 6.99 -7.11
C HIS A 114 -4.99 7.89 -8.22
N PHE A 115 -5.65 8.99 -7.86
CA PHE A 115 -6.35 9.87 -8.81
C PHE A 115 -5.41 10.64 -9.76
N LYS A 116 -4.10 10.59 -9.48
CA LYS A 116 -3.01 11.10 -10.35
C LYS A 116 -2.16 9.98 -10.95
N TYR A 117 -2.63 8.74 -10.94
CA TYR A 117 -1.95 7.65 -11.62
C TYR A 117 -1.90 7.93 -13.12
N ASP A 118 -0.70 7.89 -13.69
CA ASP A 118 -0.47 8.00 -15.13
C ASP A 118 0.12 6.68 -15.65
N PRO A 119 -0.61 5.92 -16.49
CA PRO A 119 -0.14 4.64 -17.02
C PRO A 119 1.00 4.78 -18.03
N THR A 120 1.27 5.98 -18.56
CA THR A 120 2.35 6.22 -19.53
C THR A 120 3.68 6.42 -18.81
N SER A 121 3.69 7.31 -17.81
CA SER A 121 4.91 7.61 -17.04
C SER A 121 5.12 6.68 -15.85
N PHE A 122 4.08 5.98 -15.37
CA PHE A 122 4.03 5.25 -14.10
C PHE A 122 4.12 6.17 -12.86
N ALA A 123 3.91 7.48 -13.02
CA ALA A 123 3.78 8.38 -11.89
C ALA A 123 2.55 7.99 -11.04
N ASN A 124 2.72 8.00 -9.72
CA ASN A 124 1.67 7.60 -8.77
C ASN A 124 1.09 6.20 -9.03
N ASN A 125 1.94 5.25 -9.41
CA ASN A 125 1.57 3.87 -9.66
C ASN A 125 1.24 3.09 -8.36
N VAL A 126 0.14 3.46 -7.72
CA VAL A 126 -0.35 2.84 -6.49
C VAL A 126 -1.88 2.81 -6.48
N ALA A 127 -2.43 1.72 -5.96
CA ALA A 127 -3.85 1.52 -5.74
C ALA A 127 -4.08 0.93 -4.33
N LEU A 128 -5.25 1.20 -3.77
CA LEU A 128 -5.70 0.61 -2.51
C LEU A 128 -6.78 -0.44 -2.81
N LEU A 129 -6.59 -1.65 -2.27
CA LEU A 129 -7.56 -2.73 -2.30
C LEU A 129 -8.30 -2.79 -0.96
N LYS A 130 -9.62 -3.01 -1.02
CA LYS A 130 -10.47 -3.35 0.11
C LYS A 130 -10.99 -4.77 -0.06
N PHE A 131 -10.71 -5.60 0.94
CA PHE A 131 -11.16 -6.99 1.02
C PHE A 131 -11.58 -7.26 2.47
N ASN A 132 -12.09 -8.45 2.75
CA ASN A 132 -12.39 -8.86 4.12
C ASN A 132 -11.82 -10.24 4.37
N ALA A 133 -10.72 -10.30 5.12
CA ALA A 133 -10.06 -11.57 5.45
C ALA A 133 -10.80 -12.41 6.51
N GLY A 134 -12.00 -11.99 6.94
CA GLY A 134 -12.94 -12.79 7.74
C GLY A 134 -12.32 -13.52 8.93
N GLY A 135 -12.10 -12.82 10.05
CA GLY A 135 -11.59 -13.47 11.27
C GLY A 135 -11.83 -12.65 12.54
N THR A 136 -11.87 -13.34 13.67
CA THR A 136 -11.89 -12.75 15.04
C THR A 136 -10.60 -12.02 15.39
N ARG A 137 -9.56 -12.14 14.55
CA ARG A 137 -8.24 -11.54 14.76
C ARG A 137 -8.07 -10.35 13.81
N GLN A 138 -8.33 -9.16 14.34
CA GLN A 138 -7.87 -7.93 13.71
C GLN A 138 -6.36 -7.85 13.82
N TRP A 139 -5.68 -7.62 12.70
CA TRP A 139 -4.25 -7.37 12.67
C TRP A 139 -3.95 -6.16 11.80
N LYS A 140 -2.83 -5.51 12.12
CA LYS A 140 -2.34 -4.29 11.48
C LYS A 140 -0.87 -4.45 11.19
N ASN A 141 -0.46 -3.99 10.03
CA ASN A 141 0.93 -3.89 9.62
C ASN A 141 1.30 -2.41 9.55
N TYR A 142 2.58 -2.13 9.79
CA TYR A 142 3.13 -0.79 9.71
C TYR A 142 3.82 -0.58 8.36
N ILE A 143 3.74 0.64 7.84
CA ILE A 143 4.44 1.06 6.64
C ILE A 143 5.74 1.77 7.01
N GLY A 144 6.87 1.32 6.50
CA GLY A 144 8.17 1.99 6.70
C GLY A 144 8.16 3.37 6.07
N ALA A 145 8.33 4.43 6.88
CA ALA A 145 8.11 5.80 6.41
C ALA A 145 9.39 6.62 6.19
N ASN A 146 10.34 6.56 7.13
CA ASN A 146 11.56 7.32 7.06
C ASN A 146 12.73 6.49 6.51
N ARG A 147 13.10 6.72 5.25
CA ARG A 147 14.21 6.02 4.59
C ARG A 147 15.55 6.21 5.31
N ALA A 148 15.77 7.38 5.91
CA ALA A 148 17.02 7.67 6.61
C ALA A 148 17.21 6.79 7.86
N ASP A 149 16.13 6.19 8.38
CA ASP A 149 16.17 5.32 9.55
C ASP A 149 16.50 3.86 9.20
N TRP A 150 16.53 3.51 7.90
CA TRP A 150 16.70 2.13 7.48
C TRP A 150 18.19 1.76 7.43
N SER A 151 18.59 0.76 8.21
CA SER A 151 19.93 0.19 8.16
C SER A 151 20.14 -0.71 6.93
N SER A 152 19.06 -1.22 6.34
CA SER A 152 19.08 -2.01 5.11
C SER A 152 17.72 -2.02 4.42
N LYS A 153 17.73 -2.41 3.14
CA LYS A 153 16.54 -2.56 2.29
C LYS A 153 16.48 -4.02 1.80
N PHE A 154 15.34 -4.68 1.99
CA PHE A 154 15.09 -6.04 1.51
C PHE A 154 14.13 -5.97 0.33
N TYR A 155 14.55 -6.48 -0.80
CA TYR A 155 13.69 -6.70 -1.96
C TYR A 155 13.14 -8.11 -1.86
N VAL A 156 11.81 -8.24 -1.88
CA VAL A 156 11.10 -9.48 -1.56
C VAL A 156 10.18 -9.84 -2.72
N SER A 157 10.19 -11.12 -3.07
CA SER A 157 9.31 -11.71 -4.06
C SER A 157 8.61 -12.90 -3.41
N ARG A 158 7.31 -13.00 -3.66
CA ARG A 158 6.49 -14.12 -3.24
C ARG A 158 5.81 -14.70 -4.47
N GLY A 159 5.66 -16.01 -4.48
CA GLY A 159 4.99 -16.73 -5.55
C GLY A 159 4.03 -17.77 -5.01
N VAL A 160 3.19 -18.27 -5.89
CA VAL A 160 2.38 -19.47 -5.67
C VAL A 160 2.69 -20.48 -6.77
N ALA A 161 2.73 -21.75 -6.41
CA ALA A 161 2.85 -22.87 -7.34
C ALA A 161 1.50 -23.58 -7.50
N ASN A 162 1.43 -24.48 -8.48
CA ASN A 162 0.31 -25.40 -8.72
C ASN A 162 -1.02 -24.67 -8.98
N THR A 163 -1.04 -23.83 -10.01
CA THR A 163 -2.25 -23.11 -10.45
C THR A 163 -3.16 -23.95 -11.36
N GLY A 164 -2.73 -25.15 -11.75
CA GLY A 164 -3.51 -26.07 -12.57
C GLY A 164 -4.35 -27.01 -11.72
N GLY A 165 -5.66 -26.80 -11.66
CA GLY A 165 -6.63 -27.73 -11.03
C GLY A 165 -7.59 -27.06 -10.06
N SER A 166 -8.47 -27.86 -9.44
CA SER A 166 -9.41 -27.43 -8.40
C SER A 166 -8.77 -27.25 -7.01
N ALA A 167 -7.47 -27.50 -6.88
CA ALA A 167 -6.73 -27.34 -5.63
C ALA A 167 -6.37 -25.86 -5.40
N MET A 168 -6.37 -25.45 -4.13
CA MET A 168 -5.84 -24.13 -3.73
C MET A 168 -4.36 -24.02 -4.12
N PRO A 169 -3.91 -22.89 -4.70
CA PRO A 169 -2.50 -22.66 -4.99
C PRO A 169 -1.63 -22.82 -3.74
N ALA A 170 -0.42 -23.35 -3.90
CA ALA A 170 0.52 -23.55 -2.80
C ALA A 170 1.51 -22.39 -2.73
N TRP A 171 1.63 -21.73 -1.58
CA TRP A 171 2.62 -20.67 -1.39
C TRP A 171 4.04 -21.20 -1.57
N GLN A 172 4.84 -20.46 -2.32
CA GLN A 172 6.28 -20.66 -2.39
C GLN A 172 6.97 -19.91 -1.23
N PRO A 173 8.11 -20.41 -0.74
CA PRO A 173 8.93 -19.65 0.19
C PRO A 173 9.24 -18.26 -0.36
N ALA A 174 9.10 -17.23 0.48
CA ALA A 174 9.49 -15.88 0.09
C ALA A 174 10.99 -15.84 -0.20
N GLN A 175 11.34 -15.22 -1.33
CA GLN A 175 12.72 -15.00 -1.72
C GLN A 175 13.06 -13.54 -1.47
N ALA A 176 14.20 -13.28 -0.86
CA ALA A 176 14.61 -11.94 -0.50
C ALA A 176 16.10 -11.72 -0.75
N VAL A 177 16.44 -10.50 -1.16
CA VAL A 177 17.83 -10.04 -1.30
C VAL A 177 18.00 -8.70 -0.59
N VAL A 178 19.16 -8.51 0.03
CA VAL A 178 19.54 -7.23 0.63
C VAL A 178 20.15 -6.36 -0.48
N GLU A 179 19.81 -5.07 -0.49
CA GLU A 179 20.40 -4.14 -1.44
C GLU A 179 21.93 -4.17 -1.43
N ALA A 180 22.53 -4.22 -2.61
CA ALA A 180 23.97 -4.13 -2.80
C ALA A 180 24.31 -2.85 -3.58
N GLY A 181 25.00 -1.92 -2.91
CA GLY A 181 25.54 -0.69 -3.52
C GLY A 181 24.51 0.42 -3.75
N ASP A 182 25.04 1.61 -4.08
CA ASP A 182 24.24 2.76 -4.50
C ASP A 182 24.24 2.86 -6.03
N VAL A 183 23.06 2.78 -6.64
CA VAL A 183 22.84 2.88 -8.09
C VAL A 183 22.02 4.13 -8.48
N THR A 184 21.91 5.10 -7.56
CA THR A 184 21.00 6.24 -7.69
C THR A 184 21.27 7.06 -8.96
N SER A 185 22.53 7.30 -9.32
CA SER A 185 22.87 8.10 -10.50
C SER A 185 22.51 7.39 -11.81
N GLN A 186 22.77 6.08 -11.92
CA GLN A 186 22.39 5.28 -13.08
C GLN A 186 20.87 5.20 -13.21
N CYS A 187 20.17 5.03 -12.08
CA CYS A 187 18.72 5.03 -12.03
C CYS A 187 18.09 6.36 -12.47
N ALA A 188 18.69 7.49 -12.07
CA ALA A 188 18.26 8.83 -12.49
C ALA A 188 18.47 9.06 -13.99
N ASN A 189 19.58 8.59 -14.53
CA ASN A 189 19.87 8.67 -15.96
C ASN A 189 18.92 7.77 -16.78
N ALA A 190 18.53 6.61 -16.24
CA ALA A 190 17.64 5.68 -16.93
C ALA A 190 16.17 6.12 -16.91
N SER A 191 15.71 6.73 -15.81
CA SER A 191 14.31 7.15 -15.62
C SER A 191 14.23 8.62 -15.21
N PRO A 192 13.75 9.52 -16.10
CA PRO A 192 13.45 10.90 -15.74
C PRO A 192 12.46 10.99 -14.58
N LEU A 193 11.48 10.06 -14.51
CA LEU A 193 10.52 10.00 -13.42
C LEU A 193 11.22 9.81 -12.08
N PHE A 194 12.17 8.87 -12.00
CA PHE A 194 12.98 8.69 -10.79
C PHE A 194 13.83 9.91 -10.47
N ALA A 195 14.48 10.50 -11.48
CA ALA A 195 15.31 11.69 -11.30
C ALA A 195 14.53 12.86 -10.66
N SER A 196 13.24 12.99 -10.98
CA SER A 196 12.36 14.04 -10.44
C SER A 196 11.70 13.68 -9.11
N ASN A 197 11.77 12.42 -8.65
CA ASN A 197 11.03 11.91 -7.49
C ASN A 197 11.88 10.98 -6.60
N MET A 198 13.15 11.31 -6.39
CA MET A 198 14.10 10.46 -5.64
C MET A 198 13.71 10.21 -4.17
N ASN A 199 12.77 10.97 -3.62
CA ASN A 199 12.24 10.78 -2.26
C ASN A 199 10.99 9.89 -2.21
N ASP A 200 10.35 9.65 -3.36
CA ASP A 200 9.08 8.91 -3.47
C ASP A 200 9.23 7.59 -4.23
N LEU A 201 10.41 7.38 -4.83
CA LEU A 201 10.80 6.16 -5.50
C LEU A 201 12.11 5.61 -4.91
N LEU A 202 12.22 4.28 -4.87
CA LEU A 202 13.50 3.58 -4.76
C LEU A 202 13.88 2.98 -6.10
N CYS A 203 15.17 2.71 -6.27
CA CYS A 203 15.67 2.02 -7.44
C CYS A 203 16.73 0.97 -7.06
N THR A 204 16.74 -0.14 -7.80
CA THR A 204 17.76 -1.19 -7.68
C THR A 204 17.97 -1.89 -9.02
N THR A 205 19.11 -2.56 -9.18
CA THR A 205 19.38 -3.49 -10.30
C THR A 205 19.11 -4.95 -9.93
N GLN A 206 18.70 -5.22 -8.67
CA GLN A 206 18.44 -6.55 -8.18
C GLN A 206 17.24 -7.19 -8.88
N VAL A 207 17.41 -8.45 -9.25
CA VAL A 207 16.41 -9.29 -9.93
C VAL A 207 16.39 -10.69 -9.31
N ILE A 208 15.31 -11.41 -9.58
CA ILE A 208 15.12 -12.79 -9.19
C ILE A 208 15.10 -13.69 -10.41
N THR A 209 15.99 -14.68 -10.46
CA THR A 209 16.02 -15.64 -11.55
C THR A 209 14.96 -16.71 -11.29
N THR A 210 13.95 -16.76 -12.15
CA THR A 210 12.95 -17.83 -12.12
C THR A 210 13.45 -19.06 -12.89
N SER A 211 12.75 -20.19 -12.78
CA SER A 211 13.12 -21.43 -13.49
C SER A 211 13.13 -21.30 -15.02
N SER A 212 12.54 -20.23 -15.58
CA SER A 212 12.45 -19.98 -17.02
C SER A 212 13.64 -19.20 -17.60
N SER A 213 14.73 -19.03 -16.85
CA SER A 213 15.88 -18.15 -17.13
C SER A 213 15.57 -16.66 -17.30
N CYS A 214 14.30 -16.26 -17.19
CA CYS A 214 13.90 -14.86 -17.14
C CYS A 214 14.09 -14.31 -15.73
N ALA A 215 14.87 -13.25 -15.64
CA ALA A 215 15.09 -12.51 -14.41
C ALA A 215 13.98 -11.45 -14.24
N LEU A 216 13.22 -11.57 -13.16
CA LEU A 216 12.11 -10.67 -12.85
C LEU A 216 12.49 -9.71 -11.71
N PRO A 217 11.87 -8.53 -11.62
CA PRO A 217 12.00 -7.69 -10.43
C PRO A 217 11.37 -8.37 -9.20
N TYR A 218 11.82 -7.97 -8.02
CA TYR A 218 11.13 -8.28 -6.78
C TYR A 218 9.84 -7.45 -6.69
N SER A 219 8.82 -7.96 -6.00
CA SER A 219 7.47 -7.37 -6.00
C SER A 219 7.28 -6.30 -4.92
N THR A 220 7.97 -6.42 -3.79
CA THR A 220 7.91 -5.46 -2.67
C THR A 220 9.29 -5.13 -2.14
N VAL A 221 9.39 -4.00 -1.44
CA VAL A 221 10.58 -3.61 -0.69
C VAL A 221 10.22 -3.31 0.75
N TYR A 222 11.06 -3.79 1.67
CA TYR A 222 10.92 -3.59 3.10
C TYR A 222 12.11 -2.77 3.63
N GLY A 223 11.79 -1.78 4.47
CA GLY A 223 12.78 -1.01 5.22
C GLY A 223 13.11 -1.71 6.53
N VAL A 224 14.40 -1.93 6.81
CA VAL A 224 14.86 -2.59 8.03
C VAL A 224 15.46 -1.57 8.95
N ARG A 225 15.06 -1.62 10.22
CA ARG A 225 15.76 -0.93 11.28
C ARG A 225 15.86 -1.88 12.46
N ASP A 226 16.99 -2.58 12.53
CA ASP A 226 17.25 -3.67 13.47
C ASP A 226 16.71 -3.37 14.88
N PRO A 227 15.82 -4.20 15.46
CA PRO A 227 15.26 -5.46 14.95
C PRO A 227 14.06 -5.32 13.99
N ASN A 228 13.49 -4.18 13.72
CA ASN A 228 12.19 -4.12 13.07
C ASN A 228 12.27 -4.14 11.53
N LEU A 229 11.23 -4.67 10.90
CA LEU A 229 11.02 -4.66 9.45
C LEU A 229 9.62 -4.14 9.17
N ALA A 230 9.47 -3.27 8.17
CA ALA A 230 8.19 -2.79 7.71
C ALA A 230 8.17 -2.75 6.18
N VAL A 231 7.02 -3.07 5.57
CA VAL A 231 6.86 -2.91 4.12
C VAL A 231 6.95 -1.41 3.81
N ALA A 232 7.79 -1.05 2.85
CA ALA A 232 8.12 0.34 2.55
C ALA A 232 7.67 0.75 1.15
N GLY A 233 7.65 -0.17 0.20
CA GLY A 233 7.29 0.13 -1.17
C GLY A 233 6.82 -1.08 -1.98
N LEU A 234 6.23 -0.77 -3.12
CA LEU A 234 5.73 -1.71 -4.12
C LEU A 234 6.52 -1.57 -5.41
N TYR A 235 6.75 -2.68 -6.12
CA TYR A 235 7.26 -2.62 -7.48
C TYR A 235 6.35 -1.75 -8.35
N SER A 236 6.95 -0.77 -9.02
CA SER A 236 6.23 0.13 -9.91
C SER A 236 6.45 -0.26 -11.36
N HIS A 237 7.71 -0.17 -11.81
CA HIS A 237 8.09 -0.44 -13.19
C HIS A 237 9.59 -0.74 -13.27
N SER A 238 10.02 -1.24 -14.42
CA SER A 238 11.43 -1.42 -14.76
C SER A 238 11.75 -0.65 -16.03
N VAL A 239 12.93 -0.04 -16.07
CA VAL A 239 13.55 0.44 -17.32
C VAL A 239 14.59 -0.60 -17.76
N ILE A 240 14.41 -1.13 -18.96
CA ILE A 240 15.23 -2.18 -19.54
C ILE A 240 16.07 -1.58 -20.67
N ILE A 241 17.39 -1.71 -20.54
CA ILE A 241 18.32 -1.44 -21.63
C ILE A 241 18.56 -2.77 -22.35
N GLY A 242 17.94 -2.95 -23.51
CA GLY A 242 17.95 -4.19 -24.28
C GLY A 242 16.63 -4.42 -25.01
N ASP A 243 16.40 -5.66 -25.44
CA ASP A 243 15.28 -6.01 -26.33
C ASP A 243 14.00 -6.37 -25.57
N SER A 244 14.13 -7.01 -24.40
CA SER A 244 12.99 -7.50 -23.63
C SER A 244 13.33 -7.74 -22.15
N LEU A 245 12.32 -7.96 -21.32
CA LEU A 245 12.47 -8.28 -19.90
C LEU A 245 13.35 -9.52 -19.63
N CYS A 246 13.40 -10.48 -20.56
CA CYS A 246 14.25 -11.67 -20.42
C CYS A 246 15.54 -11.62 -21.25
N LYS A 247 15.76 -10.54 -22.01
CA LYS A 247 16.95 -10.33 -22.86
C LYS A 247 17.39 -8.87 -22.77
N TYR A 248 18.19 -8.56 -21.75
CA TYR A 248 18.66 -7.22 -21.46
C TYR A 248 20.15 -7.18 -21.15
N THR A 249 20.76 -6.02 -21.35
CA THR A 249 22.13 -5.73 -20.89
C THR A 249 22.11 -5.12 -19.49
N GLN A 250 21.12 -4.27 -19.22
CA GLN A 250 20.92 -3.64 -17.91
C GLN A 250 19.42 -3.51 -17.61
N ILE A 251 19.06 -3.62 -16.34
CA ILE A 251 17.70 -3.43 -15.85
C ILE A 251 17.74 -2.59 -14.57
N TYR A 252 16.85 -1.61 -14.50
CA TYR A 252 16.63 -0.77 -13.33
C TYR A 252 15.19 -0.93 -12.87
N ASN A 253 15.00 -1.36 -11.65
CA ASN A 253 13.71 -1.67 -11.04
C ASN A 253 13.34 -0.56 -10.06
N TYR A 254 12.19 0.06 -10.25
CA TYR A 254 11.72 1.20 -9.47
C TYR A 254 10.55 0.79 -8.58
N TYR A 255 10.55 1.31 -7.35
CA TYR A 255 9.55 0.97 -6.33
C TYR A 255 8.90 2.23 -5.78
N THR A 256 7.57 2.29 -5.80
CA THR A 256 6.79 3.38 -5.21
C THR A 256 6.81 3.27 -3.70
N LEU A 257 7.33 4.30 -3.02
CA LEU A 257 7.36 4.38 -1.57
C LEU A 257 5.96 4.68 -1.05
N LEU A 258 5.46 3.82 -0.16
CA LEU A 258 4.10 3.92 0.38
C LEU A 258 3.94 5.05 1.39
N SER A 259 5.04 5.53 1.97
CA SER A 259 5.06 6.62 2.95
C SER A 259 4.43 7.91 2.41
N SER A 260 4.66 8.23 1.13
CA SER A 260 4.07 9.41 0.48
C SER A 260 2.56 9.28 0.23
N TYR A 261 1.98 8.09 0.39
CA TYR A 261 0.58 7.77 0.07
C TYR A 261 -0.26 7.36 1.28
N LEU A 262 0.26 7.54 2.50
CA LEU A 262 -0.44 7.15 3.73
C LEU A 262 -1.72 7.95 3.95
N GLU A 263 -1.67 9.27 3.76
CA GLU A 263 -2.83 10.13 3.96
C GLU A 263 -3.91 9.88 2.90
N TRP A 264 -3.51 9.78 1.64
CA TRP A 264 -4.42 9.41 0.55
C TRP A 264 -5.07 8.05 0.82
N GLY A 265 -4.26 7.02 1.14
CA GLY A 265 -4.77 5.68 1.39
C GLY A 265 -5.68 5.62 2.62
N GLY A 266 -5.38 6.36 3.68
CA GLY A 266 -6.23 6.46 4.86
C GLY A 266 -7.60 7.09 4.54
N ASN A 267 -7.61 8.12 3.70
CA ASN A 267 -8.84 8.77 3.23
C ASN A 267 -9.70 7.88 2.34
N VAL A 268 -9.07 7.09 1.46
CA VAL A 268 -9.77 6.08 0.65
C VAL A 268 -10.29 4.96 1.55
N ALA A 269 -9.49 4.48 2.51
CA ALA A 269 -9.83 3.40 3.43
C ALA A 269 -10.91 3.80 4.45
N LYS A 270 -11.04 5.10 4.76
CA LYS A 270 -11.74 5.60 5.96
C LYS A 270 -11.19 4.96 7.24
N SER A 271 -9.87 4.80 7.29
CA SER A 271 -9.14 4.19 8.39
C SER A 271 -7.75 4.79 8.51
N THR A 272 -7.19 4.83 9.72
CA THR A 272 -5.79 5.18 9.93
C THR A 272 -4.87 4.09 9.39
N ILE A 273 -3.85 4.50 8.63
CA ILE A 273 -2.73 3.64 8.20
C ILE A 273 -1.55 3.95 9.11
N TYR A 274 -0.97 2.91 9.69
CA TYR A 274 0.06 3.05 10.71
C TYR A 274 1.45 3.05 10.07
N LEU A 275 2.35 3.87 10.62
CA LEU A 275 3.68 4.07 10.08
C LEU A 275 4.74 3.57 11.05
N PHE A 276 5.84 3.10 10.49
CA PHE A 276 7.03 2.68 11.21
C PHE A 276 8.11 3.75 11.02
N VAL A 277 8.44 4.45 12.10
CA VAL A 277 9.49 5.48 12.11
C VAL A 277 10.30 5.46 13.41
N ALA A 278 11.59 5.77 13.31
CA ALA A 278 12.47 5.92 14.46
C ALA A 278 12.43 7.31 15.04
N ASP A 279 12.55 8.27 14.13
CA ASP A 279 12.76 9.64 14.45
C ASP A 279 11.45 10.20 14.97
N SER A 280 11.45 10.60 16.25
CA SER A 280 10.30 11.23 16.88
C SER A 280 9.92 12.55 16.21
N ASN A 281 10.84 13.15 15.46
CA ASN A 281 10.63 14.40 14.73
C ASN A 281 10.18 14.16 13.28
N TYR A 282 10.07 12.91 12.83
CA TYR A 282 9.61 12.63 11.49
C TYR A 282 8.17 13.11 11.30
N VAL A 283 8.00 14.01 10.33
CA VAL A 283 6.69 14.49 9.92
C VAL A 283 6.30 13.74 8.67
N ASN A 284 5.24 12.95 8.77
CA ASN A 284 4.67 12.28 7.63
C ASN A 284 4.12 13.28 6.60
N ASN A 285 4.11 12.89 5.33
CA ASN A 285 3.39 13.62 4.32
C ASN A 285 1.87 13.49 4.58
N ASN A 286 1.29 14.56 5.09
CA ASN A 286 -0.14 14.65 5.42
C ASN A 286 -0.96 15.27 4.27
N ASN A 287 -0.47 15.23 3.04
CA ASN A 287 -1.21 15.70 1.88
C ASN A 287 -2.05 14.55 1.28
N PRO A 288 -3.39 14.56 1.41
CA PRO A 288 -4.25 13.55 0.78
C PRO A 288 -4.24 13.61 -0.74
N ASN A 289 -3.76 14.73 -1.28
CA ASN A 289 -3.63 14.99 -2.70
C ASN A 289 -2.18 14.94 -3.18
N PHE A 290 -1.31 14.24 -2.44
CA PHE A 290 0.08 14.04 -2.86
C PHE A 290 0.15 13.57 -4.31
N SER A 291 1.12 14.07 -5.06
CA SER A 291 1.39 13.62 -6.42
C SER A 291 2.87 13.72 -6.70
N MET A 292 3.43 12.68 -7.32
CA MET A 292 4.74 12.73 -7.96
C MET A 292 4.76 13.80 -9.06
N ALA A 293 5.93 14.40 -9.27
CA ALA A 293 6.22 15.21 -10.45
C ALA A 293 6.28 14.31 -11.69
N VAL A 294 5.67 14.75 -12.78
CA VAL A 294 5.67 14.04 -14.08
C VAL A 294 6.61 14.77 -15.04
N PRO A 295 7.83 14.26 -15.28
CA PRO A 295 8.80 14.95 -16.13
C PRO A 295 8.49 14.77 -17.62
N ASN A 296 8.94 15.73 -18.43
CA ASN A 296 8.79 15.71 -19.89
C ASN A 296 9.80 14.79 -20.62
N GLY A 297 10.64 14.06 -19.88
CA GLY A 297 11.70 13.21 -20.44
C GLY A 297 11.21 11.79 -20.75
N LYS A 298 11.76 11.18 -21.80
CA LYS A 298 11.57 9.76 -22.08
C LYS A 298 12.60 8.91 -21.32
N PRO A 299 12.21 7.75 -20.79
CA PRO A 299 13.14 6.76 -20.25
C PRO A 299 14.17 6.32 -21.30
N SER A 300 15.37 5.98 -20.86
CA SER A 300 16.49 5.57 -21.73
C SER A 300 16.34 4.18 -22.34
N GLY A 301 15.24 3.47 -22.06
CA GLY A 301 15.00 2.10 -22.51
C GLY A 301 13.52 1.71 -22.50
N LEU A 302 13.25 0.42 -22.68
CA LEU A 302 11.90 -0.15 -22.64
C LEU A 302 11.36 -0.10 -21.21
N VAL A 303 10.15 0.45 -21.02
CA VAL A 303 9.50 0.44 -19.70
C VAL A 303 8.46 -0.65 -19.62
N VAL A 304 8.56 -1.48 -18.58
CA VAL A 304 7.59 -2.54 -18.27
C VAL A 304 7.10 -2.43 -16.83
N GLY A 305 5.90 -2.92 -16.56
CA GLY A 305 5.34 -3.00 -15.21
C GLY A 305 4.05 -3.81 -15.19
N GLY A 306 3.42 -3.89 -14.03
CA GLY A 306 2.15 -4.61 -13.83
C GLY A 306 2.37 -6.10 -13.60
N ASP A 307 1.46 -6.92 -14.13
CA ASP A 307 1.58 -8.37 -14.04
C ASP A 307 2.59 -8.91 -15.05
N LEU A 308 3.73 -9.38 -14.53
CA LEU A 308 4.85 -9.96 -15.25
C LEU A 308 4.75 -11.50 -15.36
N SER A 309 3.70 -12.11 -14.81
CA SER A 309 3.50 -13.56 -14.85
C SER A 309 2.98 -14.06 -16.21
N GLY A 310 2.35 -13.18 -16.99
CA GLY A 310 1.95 -13.46 -18.37
C GLY A 310 3.11 -13.25 -19.34
N ASN A 311 3.44 -14.26 -20.15
CA ASN A 311 4.47 -14.20 -21.22
C ASN A 311 4.23 -13.12 -22.30
N THR A 312 3.18 -12.31 -22.17
CA THR A 312 2.92 -11.13 -22.99
C THR A 312 2.87 -9.93 -22.07
N PRO A 313 3.94 -9.13 -21.97
CA PRO A 313 3.86 -7.80 -21.38
C PRO A 313 2.66 -7.11 -22.00
N LYS A 314 1.71 -6.63 -21.20
CA LYS A 314 0.65 -5.77 -21.72
C LYS A 314 1.37 -4.54 -22.28
N PRO A 315 1.38 -4.33 -23.62
CA PRO A 315 2.10 -3.19 -24.18
C PRO A 315 1.52 -1.93 -23.53
N THR A 316 2.39 -1.12 -22.92
CA THR A 316 2.05 0.24 -22.51
C THR A 316 1.39 0.88 -23.71
N LEU A 317 0.15 1.37 -23.54
CA LEU A 317 -0.56 2.07 -24.59
C LEU A 317 0.39 3.13 -25.14
N THR A 318 0.92 2.88 -26.33
CA THR A 318 1.71 3.89 -27.02
C THR A 318 0.73 5.03 -27.20
N PRO A 319 1.00 6.23 -26.65
CA PRO A 319 0.06 7.33 -26.77
C PRO A 319 -0.20 7.52 -28.26
N THR A 320 -1.40 7.18 -28.71
CA THR A 320 -1.86 7.53 -30.06
C THR A 320 -1.63 9.02 -30.14
N PRO A 321 -0.79 9.52 -31.08
CA PRO A 321 -0.47 10.92 -31.15
C PRO A 321 -1.79 11.67 -31.28
N THR A 322 -2.20 12.36 -30.21
CA THR A 322 -3.32 13.27 -30.22
C THR A 322 -3.02 14.24 -31.33
N SER A 323 -3.74 14.11 -32.45
CA SER A 323 -3.61 14.98 -33.60
C SER A 323 -3.98 16.37 -33.10
N SER A 324 -2.98 17.19 -32.83
CA SER A 324 -3.13 18.59 -32.48
C SER A 324 -3.79 19.25 -33.68
N SER A 325 -5.10 19.50 -33.59
CA SER A 325 -5.81 20.37 -34.52
C SER A 325 -5.19 21.75 -34.42
N THR A 326 -4.32 22.08 -35.37
CA THR A 326 -3.72 23.39 -35.55
C THR A 326 -4.79 24.40 -35.93
N THR A 327 -5.37 25.06 -34.94
CA THR A 327 -6.18 26.26 -35.15
C THR A 327 -5.23 27.43 -35.43
N SER A 328 -5.00 27.70 -36.71
CA SER A 328 -4.33 28.89 -37.22
C SER A 328 -5.00 30.17 -36.71
N SER A 329 -4.26 31.02 -36.00
CA SER A 329 -4.66 32.39 -35.64
C SER A 329 -3.59 33.37 -36.11
N PRO A 330 -3.97 34.59 -36.54
CA PRO A 330 -3.16 35.42 -37.40
C PRO A 330 -2.09 36.22 -36.66
N THR A 331 -1.01 36.43 -37.39
CA THR A 331 0.14 37.29 -37.15
C THR A 331 -0.27 38.71 -36.78
N SER A 332 0.29 39.26 -35.71
CA SER A 332 0.37 40.70 -35.50
C SER A 332 1.75 41.04 -34.96
N SER A 333 2.51 41.68 -35.83
CA SER A 333 3.82 42.28 -35.63
C SER A 333 3.75 43.43 -34.63
N SER A 334 4.66 43.46 -33.66
CA SER A 334 5.08 44.72 -33.02
C SER A 334 6.54 44.66 -32.60
N THR A 335 7.27 45.59 -33.20
CA THR A 335 8.70 45.88 -33.14
C THR A 335 9.05 46.75 -31.92
N THR A 336 10.35 46.83 -31.60
CA THR A 336 11.07 47.85 -30.77
C THR A 336 10.97 47.67 -29.24
N THR A 337 11.97 47.95 -28.38
CA THR A 337 13.29 48.58 -28.51
C THR A 337 14.14 48.19 -27.29
N SER A 338 15.45 48.12 -27.46
CA SER A 338 16.47 48.01 -26.43
C SER A 338 16.73 49.34 -25.72
N THR A 339 16.79 49.35 -24.38
CA THR A 339 17.44 50.43 -23.60
C THR A 339 18.15 49.90 -22.36
N THR A 340 19.46 50.07 -22.37
CA THR A 340 20.44 49.92 -21.28
C THR A 340 20.43 51.18 -20.41
N SER A 341 20.50 51.06 -19.08
CA SER A 341 21.02 52.13 -18.20
C SER A 341 21.47 51.56 -16.84
N SER A 342 22.74 51.78 -16.54
CA SER A 342 23.40 51.67 -15.23
C SER A 342 23.25 52.95 -14.42
N SER A 343 23.13 52.90 -13.08
CA SER A 343 23.82 53.83 -12.15
C SER A 343 23.50 53.59 -10.66
N THR A 344 24.57 53.36 -9.89
CA THR A 344 24.95 53.95 -8.58
C THR A 344 24.04 53.90 -7.32
N SER A 345 24.64 53.34 -6.25
CA SER A 345 24.40 53.55 -4.80
C SER A 345 24.42 55.04 -4.39
N PRO A 346 23.94 55.50 -3.19
CA PRO A 346 24.42 55.06 -1.85
C PRO A 346 23.44 55.12 -0.64
N SER A 347 23.88 54.49 0.47
CA SER A 347 23.82 54.91 1.89
C SER A 347 22.56 55.56 2.50
N SER A 348 22.01 54.94 3.56
CA SER A 348 21.99 55.49 4.95
C SER A 348 21.12 54.65 5.92
N SER A 349 21.68 54.41 7.11
CA SER A 349 20.99 54.01 8.37
C SER A 349 20.38 55.27 9.02
N PRO A 350 19.32 55.25 9.88
CA PRO A 350 19.41 54.65 11.24
C PRO A 350 18.11 54.10 11.89
N THR A 351 18.31 53.31 12.95
CA THR A 351 17.64 53.22 14.27
C THR A 351 16.17 53.64 14.45
N GLY A 352 15.36 52.74 15.01
CA GLY A 352 14.05 53.05 15.60
C GLY A 352 13.55 52.00 16.59
N THR A 353 13.82 52.21 17.88
CA THR A 353 13.29 51.48 19.03
C THR A 353 11.83 51.86 19.27
N THR A 354 10.92 50.91 19.57
CA THR A 354 9.61 51.24 20.15
C THR A 354 9.14 50.17 21.13
N ASN A 355 9.32 50.48 22.41
CA ASN A 355 8.64 49.84 23.53
C ASN A 355 7.15 50.21 23.49
N SER A 356 6.26 49.23 23.56
CA SER A 356 4.84 49.47 23.88
C SER A 356 4.43 48.57 25.05
N GLY A 357 4.26 49.20 26.21
CA GLY A 357 3.77 48.59 27.42
C GLY A 357 2.27 48.28 27.31
N GLN A 358 1.90 47.04 27.61
CA GLN A 358 0.51 46.63 27.74
C GLN A 358 0.03 46.89 29.17
N ASN A 359 -0.78 47.93 29.34
CA ASN A 359 -1.55 48.16 30.56
C ASN A 359 -2.59 47.05 30.72
N THR A 360 -2.48 46.30 31.81
CA THR A 360 -3.42 45.23 32.17
C THR A 360 -4.61 45.84 32.90
N GLU A 361 -5.68 46.13 32.15
CA GLU A 361 -6.94 46.57 32.72
C GLU A 361 -7.67 45.37 33.35
N LYS A 362 -7.70 45.31 34.69
CA LYS A 362 -8.35 44.24 35.46
C LYS A 362 -9.87 44.34 35.34
N LYS A 363 -10.45 43.69 34.33
CA LYS A 363 -11.92 43.50 34.24
C LYS A 363 -12.35 42.42 35.22
N GLY A 364 -13.13 42.82 36.23
CA GLY A 364 -13.73 41.91 37.21
C GLY A 364 -14.62 40.87 36.54
N ILE A 365 -14.37 39.60 36.83
CA ILE A 365 -15.12 38.46 36.30
C ILE A 365 -16.48 38.41 37.01
N ASN A 366 -17.56 38.57 36.25
CA ASN A 366 -18.92 38.45 36.73
C ASN A 366 -19.20 37.02 37.23
N ILE A 367 -19.43 36.89 38.54
CA ILE A 367 -19.70 35.63 39.27
C ILE A 367 -20.84 34.80 38.64
N GLY A 368 -21.78 35.43 37.94
CA GLY A 368 -22.90 34.74 37.27
C GLY A 368 -22.48 33.74 36.17
N ILE A 369 -21.33 33.95 35.50
CA ILE A 369 -20.86 33.05 34.43
C ILE A 369 -20.29 31.74 35.02
N ILE A 370 -19.70 31.81 36.22
CA ILE A 370 -19.07 30.65 36.86
C ILE A 370 -20.12 29.59 37.23
N LEU A 371 -21.29 30.00 37.73
CA LEU A 371 -22.36 29.06 38.10
C LEU A 371 -22.94 28.31 36.90
N LEU A 372 -23.00 28.94 35.72
CA LEU A 372 -23.50 28.30 34.50
C LEU A 372 -22.51 27.25 33.98
N ILE A 373 -21.21 27.55 34.01
CA ILE A 373 -20.16 26.62 33.60
C ILE A 373 -20.14 25.38 34.51
N VAL A 374 -20.27 25.56 35.83
CA VAL A 374 -20.30 24.43 36.77
C VAL A 374 -21.51 23.53 36.51
N GLY A 375 -22.69 24.10 36.22
CA GLY A 375 -23.88 23.34 35.85
C GLY A 375 -23.71 22.51 34.57
N LEU A 376 -23.07 23.09 33.54
CA LEU A 376 -22.81 22.40 32.28
C LEU A 376 -21.83 21.23 32.45
N VAL A 377 -20.76 21.43 33.24
CA VAL A 377 -19.76 20.39 33.50
C VAL A 377 -20.37 19.20 34.24
N LEU A 378 -21.23 19.45 35.25
CA LEU A 378 -21.92 18.38 35.97
C LEU A 378 -22.90 17.60 35.07
N LEU A 379 -23.58 18.29 34.14
CA LEU A 379 -24.45 17.63 33.16
C LEU A 379 -23.66 16.70 32.23
N ILE A 380 -22.50 17.13 31.74
CA ILE A 380 -21.65 16.33 30.86
C ILE A 380 -21.13 15.09 31.60
N ILE A 381 -20.70 15.23 32.86
CA ILE A 381 -20.25 14.10 33.68
C ILE A 381 -21.38 13.07 33.88
N ALA A 382 -22.61 13.53 34.13
CA ALA A 382 -23.77 12.64 34.27
C ALA A 382 -24.07 11.86 32.98
N ILE A 383 -23.97 12.51 31.81
CA ILE A 383 -24.17 11.86 30.51
C ILE A 383 -23.09 10.80 30.24
N VAL A 384 -21.81 11.11 30.52
CA VAL A 384 -20.70 10.17 30.33
C VAL A 384 -20.85 8.96 31.26
N ALA A 385 -21.19 9.19 32.54
CA ALA A 385 -21.43 8.12 33.51
C ALA A 385 -22.60 7.21 33.07
N TYR A 386 -23.69 7.78 32.57
CA TYR A 386 -24.81 7.01 32.03
C TYR A 386 -24.44 6.16 30.80
N LEU A 387 -23.66 6.70 29.87
CA LEU A 387 -23.19 5.96 28.69
C LEU A 387 -22.25 4.81 29.06
N LEU A 388 -21.37 5.01 30.05
CA LEU A 388 -20.50 3.97 30.59
C LEU A 388 -21.30 2.88 31.31
N TYR A 389 -22.29 3.26 32.14
CA TYR A 389 -23.20 2.32 32.80
C TYR A 389 -23.98 1.47 31.77
N ARG A 390 -24.50 2.12 30.71
CA ARG A 390 -25.21 1.44 29.62
C ARG A 390 -24.32 0.43 28.87
N ARG A 391 -23.04 0.76 28.65
CA ARG A 391 -22.06 -0.16 28.05
C ARG A 391 -21.71 -1.32 28.99
N TYR A 392 -21.59 -1.06 30.29
CA TYR A 392 -21.29 -2.10 31.28
C TYR A 392 -22.44 -3.11 31.40
N LYS A 393 -23.70 -2.66 31.37
CA LYS A 393 -24.87 -3.55 31.42
C LYS A 393 -24.90 -4.55 30.26
N LYS A 394 -24.58 -4.12 29.02
CA LYS A 394 -24.52 -5.00 27.85
C LYS A 394 -23.46 -6.11 27.95
N ARG A 395 -22.35 -5.87 28.68
CA ARG A 395 -21.29 -6.87 28.85
C ARG A 395 -21.67 -7.99 29.83
N LYS A 396 -22.53 -7.73 30.81
CA LYS A 396 -22.99 -8.77 31.76
C LYS A 396 -23.87 -9.82 31.09
N GLU A 397 -24.72 -9.43 30.15
CA GLU A 397 -25.59 -10.36 29.42
C GLU A 397 -24.80 -11.29 28.48
N GLN A 398 -23.70 -10.83 27.88
CA GLN A 398 -22.85 -11.68 27.04
C GLN A 398 -22.00 -12.66 27.85
N ASN A 399 -21.46 -12.25 29.00
CA ASN A 399 -20.69 -13.17 29.86
C ASN A 399 -21.55 -14.28 30.46
N GLN A 400 -22.84 -14.04 30.74
CA GLN A 400 -23.74 -15.10 31.22
C GLN A 400 -24.10 -16.11 30.12
N ARG A 401 -24.24 -15.68 28.86
CA ARG A 401 -24.48 -16.61 27.74
C ARG A 401 -23.27 -17.51 27.47
N ASN A 402 -22.06 -16.93 27.49
CA ASN A 402 -20.83 -17.69 27.28
C ASN A 402 -20.55 -18.71 28.40
N PHE A 403 -21.14 -18.55 29.59
CA PHE A 403 -20.97 -19.49 30.70
C PHE A 403 -21.93 -20.69 30.63
N MET A 404 -23.07 -20.58 29.94
CA MET A 404 -24.00 -21.71 29.77
C MET A 404 -23.59 -22.66 28.64
N ASP A 405 -22.95 -22.18 27.57
CA ASP A 405 -22.51 -23.03 26.45
C ASP A 405 -21.29 -23.92 26.76
N MET A 406 -20.60 -23.72 27.89
CA MET A 406 -19.40 -24.53 28.24
C MET A 406 -19.69 -25.78 29.07
N ASN A 407 -20.96 -26.04 29.43
CA ASN A 407 -21.30 -27.17 30.31
C ASN A 407 -21.94 -28.38 29.60
N ASP A 408 -22.23 -28.29 28.30
CA ASP A 408 -22.91 -29.37 27.56
C ASP A 408 -21.97 -30.32 26.79
N ASP A 409 -20.65 -30.09 26.78
CA ASP A 409 -19.67 -30.91 26.04
C ASP A 409 -18.85 -31.88 26.92
N ALA A 410 -19.19 -32.04 28.20
CA ALA A 410 -18.44 -32.88 29.15
C ALA A 410 -18.97 -34.32 29.31
N GLY A 411 -19.71 -34.86 28.33
CA GLY A 411 -20.10 -36.26 28.41
C GLY A 411 -20.63 -36.82 27.10
N VAL A 412 -19.79 -37.57 26.38
CA VAL A 412 -20.08 -38.84 25.68
C VAL A 412 -18.76 -39.36 25.08
N GLY A 413 -18.40 -40.64 25.34
CA GLY A 413 -17.72 -41.46 24.33
C GLY A 413 -16.40 -42.14 24.68
N GLU A 414 -16.36 -42.90 25.76
CA GLU A 414 -15.42 -44.03 25.90
C GLU A 414 -15.96 -45.19 25.06
N GLN A 415 -15.34 -45.51 23.91
CA GLN A 415 -15.55 -46.78 23.22
C GLN A 415 -14.22 -47.36 22.71
N ASP A 416 -14.03 -48.60 23.15
CA ASP A 416 -12.93 -49.51 22.92
C ASP A 416 -12.56 -49.70 21.44
N PHE A 417 -11.28 -49.54 21.13
CA PHE A 417 -10.66 -50.10 19.92
C PHE A 417 -9.58 -51.11 20.33
N ASN A 418 -10.01 -52.34 20.56
CA ASN A 418 -9.11 -53.48 20.75
C ASN A 418 -9.71 -54.75 20.12
N ARG A 419 -9.36 -55.06 18.86
CA ARG A 419 -9.26 -56.45 18.38
C ARG A 419 -8.68 -56.59 16.97
N ASN A 420 -7.80 -57.59 16.86
CA ASN A 420 -7.39 -58.35 15.68
C ASN A 420 -6.20 -57.87 14.83
N SER A 421 -5.02 -58.03 15.44
CA SER A 421 -3.80 -58.47 14.73
C SER A 421 -3.74 -60.02 14.68
N ARG A 422 -3.94 -60.58 13.50
CA ARG A 422 -3.50 -61.92 13.02
C ARG A 422 -3.44 -61.75 11.49
N GLY A 423 -2.29 -61.70 10.83
CA GLY A 423 -1.25 -62.73 10.78
C GLY A 423 -1.31 -63.37 9.39
N SER A 424 -0.45 -62.94 8.47
CA SER A 424 -0.11 -63.64 7.20
C SER A 424 1.17 -62.98 6.66
N ASN A 425 2.33 -63.52 7.01
CA ASN A 425 3.11 -64.53 6.29
C ASN A 425 3.79 -64.03 5.01
N MET A 426 5.10 -64.28 5.01
CA MET A 426 6.12 -63.91 4.05
C MET A 426 5.93 -64.62 2.71
N VAL A 427 6.15 -63.90 1.60
CA VAL A 427 6.74 -64.47 0.38
C VAL A 427 7.70 -63.43 -0.20
N ALA A 428 9.00 -63.74 -0.07
CA ALA A 428 10.04 -63.13 -0.89
C ALA A 428 9.94 -63.73 -2.30
N ASN A 429 9.97 -62.89 -3.34
CA ASN A 429 10.30 -63.38 -4.67
C ASN A 429 11.21 -62.38 -5.40
N ASN A 430 12.44 -62.83 -5.62
CA ASN A 430 13.43 -62.26 -6.52
C ASN A 430 13.01 -62.60 -7.95
N GLY A 431 13.03 -61.62 -8.86
CA GLY A 431 12.75 -61.88 -10.28
C GLY A 431 13.26 -60.76 -11.18
N GLN A 432 14.46 -60.96 -11.72
CA GLN A 432 14.96 -60.27 -12.91
C GLN A 432 14.00 -60.48 -14.08
N GLY A 433 13.78 -59.44 -14.89
CA GLY A 433 13.04 -59.53 -16.14
C GLY A 433 13.18 -58.27 -16.98
N HIS A 434 14.17 -58.26 -17.87
CA HIS A 434 14.24 -57.41 -19.05
C HIS A 434 12.91 -57.47 -19.83
N LEU A 435 12.45 -56.33 -20.38
CA LEU A 435 11.74 -56.27 -21.66
C LEU A 435 11.77 -54.84 -22.23
N ASN A 436 12.50 -54.70 -23.33
CA ASN A 436 12.42 -53.62 -24.31
C ASN A 436 11.06 -53.65 -25.00
N VAL A 437 10.39 -52.51 -25.16
CA VAL A 437 9.51 -52.22 -26.32
C VAL A 437 9.57 -50.71 -26.65
N PRO A 438 9.74 -50.32 -27.92
CA PRO A 438 9.84 -48.94 -28.37
C PRO A 438 8.46 -48.30 -28.60
N MET A 439 8.29 -47.03 -28.20
CA MET A 439 7.16 -46.22 -28.69
C MET A 439 7.55 -45.51 -29.98
N ASN A 440 6.96 -46.01 -31.06
CA ASN A 440 6.90 -45.40 -32.38
C ASN A 440 5.68 -44.46 -32.40
N MET A 441 5.86 -43.15 -32.61
CA MET A 441 4.76 -42.22 -32.87
C MET A 441 4.85 -41.73 -34.33
N PRO A 442 3.76 -41.83 -35.13
CA PRO A 442 3.73 -41.27 -36.46
C PRO A 442 3.43 -39.77 -36.42
N TYR A 443 4.25 -39.02 -37.14
CA TYR A 443 4.14 -37.60 -37.41
C TYR A 443 3.21 -37.40 -38.62
N GLU A 444 2.00 -36.90 -38.43
CA GLU A 444 1.10 -36.53 -39.53
C GLU A 444 1.22 -35.03 -39.82
N ARG A 445 1.83 -34.71 -40.96
CA ARG A 445 2.13 -33.37 -41.45
C ARG A 445 1.03 -32.96 -42.44
N LYS A 446 0.09 -32.09 -42.04
CA LYS A 446 -0.81 -31.43 -42.99
C LYS A 446 -0.19 -30.12 -43.45
N GLY A 447 0.22 -30.10 -44.72
CA GLY A 447 0.59 -28.89 -45.43
C GLY A 447 -0.66 -28.13 -45.87
N TYR A 448 -0.57 -26.81 -45.85
CA TYR A 448 -1.40 -25.93 -46.66
C TYR A 448 -0.46 -25.06 -47.48
N GLY A 449 -0.51 -25.26 -48.79
CA GLY A 449 -0.15 -24.26 -49.78
C GLY A 449 -1.44 -23.85 -50.47
N TYR A 450 -1.71 -22.54 -50.48
CA TYR A 450 -2.10 -21.74 -51.64
C TYR A 450 -1.85 -20.27 -51.29
#